data_AF-A0A4R3YUJ3-F1
#
_entry.id   AF-A0A4R3YUJ3-F1
#
_cell.length_a   1.000
_cell.length_b   1.000
_cell.length_c   1.000
_cell.angle_alpha   90.00
_cell.angle_beta   90.00
_cell.angle_gamma   90.00
#
_symmetry.space_group_name_H-M   'P 1'
#
loop_
_entity.id
_entity.type
_entity.pdbx_description
1 polymer ?
#
loop_
_entity_poly.entity_id
_entity_poly.type
_entity_poly.pdbx_seq_one_letter_code
_entity_poly.pdbx_strand_id
1 'polypeptide(L)'
;MVNHMIDDFFKEVYCQVYKLWILNYQKEGCRIYSRADDQVMIETEYGLGSVMFHPLNIMELTVIHKSTQKIELYLHFQMKNFKHAIDLFYELIDTIEKLMNQPKIKILLSCSGGLTTMFFAEKINEASNIMNFNYEAEAVAYTKIYEVADDYDVVLLAPQISYMLPQIQKMLEQQIVLTIPAKIFGTYDVAAIFHQIDYALANKKAKQKKKALSLKTDIEYYETILSIAIIRTKENIVIAYRVYAPNYEILMENDIVKEIMTMDDIFNTIDTILALYPSITKIGFSSPGIIQENYIRLPVINGLNDLDIGAIKAHYKQKIIFGNDVNTAITGYYYSMKQGNLVSLLFYPQGLDCGVGTIIDGQLIKGHKNFAGEVKFLPHNIENVDIHVNRTPEEIIEHLSKVMASMSCVIAPETIVVCCRAVTDMKKLKESVMHYIPEEYMPTIELINNHQLRDYSLLGQLVLCLKR
;
A
#
# COMPACT_ATOMS: atom_id res chain seq x y z
N MET A 1 -42.04 21.58 -2.07
CA MET A 1 -42.48 20.18 -1.88
C MET A 1 -42.96 19.48 -3.16
N VAL A 2 -43.46 20.19 -4.19
CA VAL A 2 -43.94 19.55 -5.43
C VAL A 2 -42.81 19.11 -6.38
N ASN A 3 -41.66 19.81 -6.42
CA ASN A 3 -40.53 19.41 -7.29
C ASN A 3 -39.74 18.19 -6.80
N HIS A 4 -39.77 17.86 -5.51
CA HIS A 4 -39.05 16.67 -5.00
C HIS A 4 -39.84 15.35 -5.20
N MET A 5 -41.17 15.42 -5.27
CA MET A 5 -42.01 14.23 -5.49
C MET A 5 -42.01 13.73 -6.95
N ILE A 6 -41.75 14.63 -7.90
CA ILE A 6 -41.73 14.28 -9.33
C ILE A 6 -40.47 13.46 -9.67
N ASP A 7 -39.32 13.79 -9.07
CA ASP A 7 -38.08 13.04 -9.28
C ASP A 7 -38.15 11.60 -8.73
N ASP A 8 -38.78 11.39 -7.57
CA ASP A 8 -38.92 10.05 -6.98
C ASP A 8 -39.79 9.12 -7.82
N PHE A 9 -40.82 9.64 -8.49
CA PHE A 9 -41.73 8.86 -9.34
C PHE A 9 -41.04 8.32 -10.61
N PHE A 10 -40.06 9.04 -11.15
CA PHE A 10 -39.38 8.66 -12.39
C PHE A 10 -38.08 7.88 -12.17
N LYS A 11 -37.63 7.66 -10.92
CA LYS A 11 -36.37 6.95 -10.63
C LYS A 11 -36.29 5.56 -11.29
N GLU A 12 -37.37 4.79 -11.24
CA GLU A 12 -37.41 3.46 -11.86
C GLU A 12 -37.29 3.55 -13.39
N VAL A 13 -38.00 4.51 -14.00
CA VAL A 13 -37.94 4.76 -15.45
C VAL A 13 -36.54 5.19 -15.85
N TYR A 14 -35.91 6.09 -15.10
CA TYR A 14 -34.55 6.52 -15.40
C TYR A 14 -33.54 5.37 -15.27
N CYS A 15 -33.68 4.48 -14.28
CA CYS A 15 -32.82 3.30 -14.15
C CYS A 15 -32.97 2.36 -15.34
N GLN A 16 -34.19 2.16 -15.85
CA GLN A 16 -34.43 1.37 -17.06
C GLN A 16 -33.80 2.03 -18.30
N VAL A 17 -33.96 3.35 -18.46
CA VAL A 17 -33.35 4.11 -19.56
C VAL A 17 -31.83 4.02 -19.49
N TYR A 18 -31.25 4.14 -18.30
CA TYR A 18 -29.80 4.02 -18.10
C TYR A 18 -29.29 2.61 -18.43
N LYS A 19 -30.01 1.56 -18.03
CA LYS A 19 -29.69 0.17 -18.44
C LYS A 19 -29.67 0.02 -19.96
N LEU A 20 -30.70 0.51 -20.64
CA LEU A 20 -30.78 0.47 -22.10
C LEU A 20 -29.66 1.29 -22.76
N TRP A 21 -29.30 2.44 -22.18
CA TRP A 21 -28.19 3.25 -22.65
C TRP A 21 -26.86 2.48 -22.55
N ILE A 22 -26.58 1.82 -21.43
CA ILE A 22 -25.38 0.96 -21.27
C ILE A 22 -25.36 -0.15 -22.33
N LEU A 23 -26.48 -0.83 -22.55
CA LEU A 23 -26.57 -1.93 -23.52
C LEU A 23 -26.32 -1.49 -24.97
N ASN A 24 -26.54 -0.20 -25.28
CA ASN A 24 -26.26 0.38 -26.60
C ASN A 24 -24.90 1.07 -26.68
N TYR A 25 -24.15 1.11 -25.58
CA TYR A 25 -22.79 1.65 -25.58
C TYR A 25 -21.88 0.77 -26.44
N GLN A 26 -21.09 1.40 -27.32
CA GLN A 26 -20.15 0.71 -28.18
C GLN A 26 -18.73 1.16 -27.89
N LYS A 27 -17.84 0.19 -27.72
CA LYS A 27 -16.41 0.40 -27.51
C LYS A 27 -15.62 -0.75 -28.11
N GLU A 28 -14.57 -0.43 -28.86
CA GLU A 28 -13.70 -1.42 -29.47
C GLU A 28 -13.03 -2.29 -28.40
N GLY A 29 -12.94 -3.61 -28.63
CA GLY A 29 -12.40 -4.56 -27.66
C GLY A 29 -13.31 -4.89 -26.46
N CYS A 30 -14.50 -4.29 -26.37
CA CYS A 30 -15.49 -4.56 -25.32
C CYS A 30 -16.75 -5.22 -25.87
N ARG A 31 -17.15 -6.34 -25.27
CA ARG A 31 -18.44 -7.00 -25.53
C ARG A 31 -19.43 -6.67 -24.41
N ILE A 32 -20.49 -5.95 -24.74
CA ILE A 32 -21.54 -5.58 -23.77
C ILE A 32 -22.79 -6.43 -24.02
N TYR A 33 -23.34 -7.04 -22.96
CA TYR A 33 -24.53 -7.88 -23.06
C TYR A 33 -25.28 -7.98 -21.73
N SER A 34 -26.58 -8.25 -21.78
CA SER A 34 -27.37 -8.56 -20.56
C SER A 34 -27.14 -10.02 -20.17
N ARG A 35 -26.78 -10.29 -18.92
CA ARG A 35 -26.67 -11.66 -18.38
C ARG A 35 -27.96 -12.10 -17.68
N ALA A 36 -28.64 -11.15 -17.04
CA ALA A 36 -29.94 -11.31 -16.39
C ALA A 36 -30.77 -10.02 -16.58
N ASP A 37 -32.01 -10.01 -16.10
CA ASP A 37 -32.90 -8.85 -16.17
C ASP A 37 -32.41 -7.66 -15.31
N ASP A 38 -31.53 -7.91 -14.36
CA ASP A 38 -30.95 -6.95 -13.43
C ASP A 38 -29.43 -6.80 -13.57
N GLN A 39 -28.82 -7.42 -14.58
CA GLN A 39 -27.36 -7.39 -14.73
C GLN A 39 -26.92 -7.20 -16.19
N VAL A 40 -26.11 -6.16 -16.40
CA VAL A 40 -25.38 -5.91 -17.65
C VAL A 40 -23.92 -6.26 -17.44
N MET A 41 -23.32 -6.97 -18.40
CA MET A 41 -21.92 -7.38 -18.40
C MET A 41 -21.16 -6.60 -19.47
N ILE A 42 -19.94 -6.21 -19.15
CA ILE A 42 -18.96 -5.59 -20.06
C ILE A 42 -17.73 -6.49 -20.04
N GLU A 43 -17.53 -7.28 -21.08
CA GLU A 43 -16.50 -8.29 -21.14
C GLU A 43 -15.38 -7.89 -22.10
N THR A 44 -14.13 -8.00 -21.65
CA THR A 44 -12.92 -7.88 -22.48
C THR A 44 -12.07 -9.14 -22.34
N GLU A 45 -10.91 -9.18 -23.01
CA GLU A 45 -9.96 -10.29 -22.86
C GLU A 45 -9.47 -10.44 -21.42
N TYR A 46 -9.19 -9.33 -20.73
CA TYR A 46 -8.55 -9.32 -19.41
C TYR A 46 -9.49 -8.95 -18.25
N GLY A 47 -10.55 -8.19 -18.53
CA GLY A 47 -11.48 -7.66 -17.54
C GLY A 47 -12.90 -8.18 -17.73
N LEU A 48 -13.63 -8.26 -16.62
CA LEU A 48 -15.07 -8.50 -16.58
C LEU A 48 -15.73 -7.41 -15.75
N GLY A 49 -16.30 -6.43 -16.42
CA GLY A 49 -17.19 -5.43 -15.84
C GLY A 49 -18.61 -5.97 -15.68
N SER A 50 -19.31 -5.51 -14.66
CA SER A 50 -20.75 -5.72 -14.50
C SER A 50 -21.41 -4.51 -13.86
N VAL A 51 -22.61 -4.20 -14.34
CA VAL A 51 -23.55 -3.26 -13.72
C VAL A 51 -24.74 -4.06 -13.22
N MET A 52 -24.91 -4.14 -11.91
CA MET A 52 -26.04 -4.81 -11.26
C MET A 52 -27.06 -3.77 -10.78
N PHE A 53 -28.33 -4.04 -11.02
CA PHE A 53 -29.45 -3.16 -10.69
C PHE A 53 -30.24 -3.78 -9.54
N HIS A 54 -30.01 -3.27 -8.34
CA HIS A 54 -30.65 -3.74 -7.11
C HIS A 54 -31.99 -3.04 -6.85
N PRO A 55 -32.86 -3.59 -5.97
CA PRO A 55 -34.03 -2.89 -5.47
C PRO A 55 -33.68 -1.50 -4.89
N LEU A 56 -34.67 -0.60 -4.83
CA LEU A 56 -34.51 0.80 -4.41
C LEU A 56 -33.61 1.65 -5.34
N ASN A 57 -33.42 1.22 -6.60
CA ASN A 57 -32.68 1.95 -7.63
C ASN A 57 -31.18 2.14 -7.30
N ILE A 58 -30.61 1.17 -6.59
CA ILE A 58 -29.18 1.10 -6.32
C ILE A 58 -28.52 0.35 -7.47
N MET A 59 -27.46 0.93 -8.03
CA MET A 59 -26.63 0.28 -9.04
C MET A 59 -25.28 -0.05 -8.44
N GLU A 60 -24.76 -1.23 -8.77
CA GLU A 60 -23.42 -1.69 -8.39
C GLU A 60 -22.60 -1.86 -9.67
N LEU A 61 -21.46 -1.15 -9.74
CA LEU A 61 -20.47 -1.32 -10.79
C LEU A 61 -19.30 -2.10 -10.22
N THR A 62 -18.99 -3.22 -10.86
CA THR A 62 -17.90 -4.11 -10.46
C THR A 62 -17.02 -4.37 -11.67
N VAL A 63 -15.70 -4.33 -11.52
CA VAL A 63 -14.74 -4.77 -12.53
C VAL A 63 -13.82 -5.80 -11.88
N ILE A 64 -13.80 -7.00 -12.46
CA ILE A 64 -12.96 -8.12 -12.00
C ILE A 64 -11.92 -8.42 -13.06
N HIS A 65 -10.68 -8.60 -12.63
CA HIS A 65 -9.64 -9.13 -13.48
C HIS A 65 -9.81 -10.65 -13.65
N LYS A 66 -9.94 -11.11 -14.90
CA LYS A 66 -10.25 -12.52 -15.22
C LYS A 66 -9.20 -13.52 -14.75
N SER A 67 -7.89 -13.22 -14.88
CA SER A 67 -6.83 -14.17 -14.50
C SER A 67 -6.54 -14.17 -13.00
N THR A 68 -6.55 -13.01 -12.35
CA THR A 68 -6.20 -12.88 -10.92
C THR A 68 -7.41 -13.00 -9.98
N GLN A 69 -8.63 -12.85 -10.51
CA GLN A 69 -9.87 -12.73 -9.75
C GLN A 69 -9.89 -11.52 -8.79
N LYS A 70 -8.97 -10.56 -8.96
CA LYS A 70 -8.93 -9.31 -8.18
C LYS A 70 -10.07 -8.39 -8.62
N ILE A 71 -10.72 -7.77 -7.65
CA ILE A 71 -11.71 -6.71 -7.88
C ILE A 71 -10.91 -5.41 -8.07
N GLU A 72 -11.00 -4.83 -9.26
CA GLU A 72 -10.25 -3.64 -9.69
C GLU A 72 -11.11 -2.38 -9.58
N LEU A 73 -12.43 -2.55 -9.66
CA LEU A 73 -13.42 -1.52 -9.33
C LEU A 73 -14.57 -2.18 -8.59
N TYR A 74 -15.01 -1.56 -7.50
CA TYR A 74 -16.27 -1.87 -6.86
C TYR A 74 -16.85 -0.57 -6.33
N LEU A 75 -17.98 -0.16 -6.88
CA LEU A 75 -18.71 1.00 -6.41
C LEU A 75 -20.20 0.70 -6.49
N HIS A 76 -20.97 1.29 -5.59
CA HIS A 76 -22.42 1.28 -5.73
C HIS A 76 -22.95 2.70 -5.50
N PHE A 77 -24.02 3.05 -6.20
CA PHE A 77 -24.59 4.38 -6.13
C PHE A 77 -26.09 4.33 -6.39
N GLN A 78 -26.82 5.27 -5.79
CA GLN A 78 -28.18 5.57 -6.19
C GLN A 78 -28.15 6.72 -7.19
N MET A 79 -28.90 6.60 -8.28
CA MET A 79 -28.91 7.65 -9.30
C MET A 79 -29.52 8.95 -8.75
N LYS A 80 -28.70 10.00 -8.69
CA LYS A 80 -29.16 11.36 -8.41
C LYS A 80 -29.68 12.05 -9.67
N ASN A 81 -28.95 11.90 -10.77
CA ASN A 81 -29.32 12.35 -12.10
C ASN A 81 -28.58 11.49 -13.15
N PHE A 82 -29.02 11.58 -14.40
CA PHE A 82 -28.50 10.74 -15.49
C PHE A 82 -27.03 11.01 -15.81
N LYS A 83 -26.59 12.27 -15.71
CA LYS A 83 -25.19 12.65 -15.95
C LYS A 83 -24.26 11.96 -14.95
N HIS A 84 -24.58 12.03 -13.66
CA HIS A 84 -23.82 11.36 -12.61
C HIS A 84 -23.70 9.85 -12.83
N ALA A 85 -24.78 9.20 -13.29
CA ALA A 85 -24.73 7.78 -13.62
C ALA A 85 -23.81 7.48 -14.81
N ILE A 86 -23.88 8.30 -15.86
CA ILE A 86 -22.98 8.20 -17.01
C ILE A 86 -21.52 8.43 -16.61
N ASP A 87 -21.23 9.43 -15.78
CA ASP A 87 -19.87 9.72 -15.34
C ASP A 87 -19.27 8.50 -14.60
N LEU A 88 -20.04 7.86 -13.71
CA LEU A 88 -19.63 6.62 -13.02
C LEU A 88 -19.53 5.41 -13.97
N PHE A 89 -20.37 5.34 -15.01
CA PHE A 89 -20.20 4.34 -16.06
C PHE A 89 -18.87 4.52 -16.79
N TYR A 90 -18.50 5.75 -17.10
CA TYR A 90 -17.21 6.02 -17.73
C TYR A 90 -16.05 5.66 -16.82
N GLU A 91 -16.15 5.83 -15.50
CA GLU A 91 -15.14 5.30 -14.57
C GLU A 91 -15.02 3.76 -14.64
N LEU A 92 -16.13 3.04 -14.78
CA LEU A 92 -16.12 1.59 -15.04
C LEU A 92 -15.42 1.27 -16.36
N ILE A 93 -15.74 1.99 -17.43
CA ILE A 93 -15.12 1.79 -18.74
C ILE A 93 -13.63 2.11 -18.71
N ASP A 94 -13.23 3.22 -18.09
CA ASP A 94 -11.83 3.63 -17.95
C ASP A 94 -11.05 2.61 -17.11
N THR A 95 -11.67 2.01 -16.09
CA THR A 95 -11.03 0.95 -15.30
C THR A 95 -10.86 -0.33 -16.12
N ILE A 96 -11.86 -0.71 -16.93
CA ILE A 96 -11.75 -1.82 -17.87
C ILE A 96 -10.67 -1.54 -18.92
N GLU A 97 -10.57 -0.31 -19.42
CA GLU A 97 -9.50 0.11 -20.34
C GLU A 97 -8.14 0.07 -19.70
N LYS A 98 -7.99 0.46 -18.43
CA LYS A 98 -6.74 0.29 -17.67
C LYS A 98 -6.38 -1.17 -17.51
N LEU A 99 -7.35 -2.09 -17.53
CA LEU A 99 -7.08 -3.53 -17.60
C LEU A 99 -6.72 -4.02 -18.99
N MET A 100 -7.25 -3.38 -20.05
CA MET A 100 -6.80 -3.61 -21.43
C MET A 100 -5.39 -3.05 -21.68
N ASN A 101 -5.05 -1.96 -20.99
CA ASN A 101 -3.79 -1.23 -21.07
C ASN A 101 -2.94 -1.43 -19.80
N GLN A 102 -2.97 -2.63 -19.20
CA GLN A 102 -2.24 -2.84 -17.94
C GLN A 102 -0.80 -2.34 -18.05
N PRO A 103 -0.24 -1.81 -16.95
CA PRO A 103 1.20 -1.59 -16.89
C PRO A 103 1.86 -2.91 -17.24
N LYS A 104 2.74 -2.88 -18.24
CA LYS A 104 3.50 -4.06 -18.65
C LYS A 104 4.30 -4.53 -17.44
N ILE A 105 4.38 -5.83 -17.24
CA ILE A 105 5.30 -6.41 -16.26
C ILE A 105 6.70 -6.02 -16.73
N LYS A 106 7.35 -5.15 -15.97
CA LYS A 106 8.65 -4.58 -16.31
C LYS A 106 9.74 -5.57 -15.91
N ILE A 107 10.51 -6.00 -16.90
CA ILE A 107 11.58 -6.98 -16.78
C ILE A 107 12.92 -6.26 -17.00
N LEU A 108 13.77 -6.28 -15.99
CA LEU A 108 15.14 -5.80 -16.10
C LEU A 108 16.08 -6.96 -16.38
N LEU A 109 16.74 -6.96 -17.54
CA LEU A 109 17.83 -7.88 -17.84
C LEU A 109 19.16 -7.24 -17.45
N SER A 110 20.06 -8.04 -16.89
CA SER A 110 21.38 -7.53 -16.53
C SER A 110 22.51 -8.52 -16.82
N CYS A 111 23.60 -7.98 -17.37
CA CYS A 111 24.88 -8.68 -17.55
C CYS A 111 26.06 -7.74 -17.25
N SER A 112 27.30 -8.19 -17.50
CA SER A 112 28.51 -7.42 -17.21
C SER A 112 28.61 -6.10 -17.99
N GLY A 113 28.10 -6.04 -19.23
CA GLY A 113 28.25 -4.87 -20.13
C GLY A 113 26.97 -4.41 -20.85
N GLY A 114 25.80 -4.98 -20.55
CA GLY A 114 24.49 -4.56 -21.08
C GLY A 114 24.17 -4.94 -22.54
N LEU A 115 25.17 -5.10 -23.42
CA LEU A 115 24.96 -5.29 -24.87
C LEU A 115 24.18 -6.57 -25.25
N THR A 116 24.62 -7.75 -24.79
CA THR A 116 23.95 -9.02 -25.16
C THR A 116 22.56 -9.14 -24.52
N THR A 117 22.37 -8.55 -23.35
CA THR A 117 21.06 -8.49 -22.68
C THR A 117 20.10 -7.53 -23.34
N MET A 118 20.57 -6.44 -23.96
CA MET A 118 19.73 -5.52 -24.74
C MET A 118 19.09 -6.24 -25.93
N PHE A 119 19.87 -7.04 -26.66
CA PHE A 119 19.32 -7.84 -27.76
C PHE A 119 18.27 -8.87 -27.29
N PHE A 120 18.49 -9.49 -26.13
CA PHE A 120 17.49 -10.41 -25.58
C PHE A 120 16.22 -9.67 -25.10
N ALA A 121 16.36 -8.47 -24.53
CA ALA A 121 15.24 -7.61 -24.16
C ALA A 121 14.40 -7.22 -25.39
N GLU A 122 15.04 -6.86 -26.51
CA GLU A 122 14.36 -6.60 -27.78
C GLU A 122 13.55 -7.82 -28.25
N LYS A 123 14.12 -9.03 -28.18
CA LYS A 123 13.42 -10.27 -28.55
C LYS A 123 12.23 -10.58 -27.64
N ILE A 124 12.36 -10.30 -26.34
CA ILE A 124 11.26 -10.39 -25.39
C ILE A 124 10.14 -9.42 -25.78
N ASN A 125 10.46 -8.16 -26.07
CA ASN A 125 9.48 -7.15 -26.46
C ASN A 125 8.77 -7.50 -27.79
N GLU A 126 9.52 -7.97 -28.79
CA GLU A 126 8.98 -8.41 -30.08
C GLU A 126 7.99 -9.57 -29.90
N ALA A 127 8.39 -10.62 -29.18
CA ALA A 127 7.53 -11.77 -28.90
C ALA A 127 6.32 -11.38 -28.04
N SER A 128 6.49 -10.48 -27.07
CA SER A 128 5.40 -10.00 -26.22
C SER A 128 4.34 -9.27 -27.04
N ASN A 129 4.76 -8.42 -27.97
CA ASN A 129 3.84 -7.73 -28.88
C ASN A 129 3.14 -8.70 -29.84
N ILE A 130 3.85 -9.68 -30.42
CA ILE A 130 3.26 -10.66 -31.36
C ILE A 130 2.27 -11.60 -30.66
N MET A 131 2.62 -12.05 -29.45
CA MET A 131 1.83 -13.03 -28.70
C MET A 131 0.82 -12.38 -27.74
N ASN A 132 0.71 -11.04 -27.75
CA ASN A 132 -0.14 -10.25 -26.87
C ASN A 132 0.11 -10.53 -25.36
N PHE A 133 1.38 -10.74 -24.99
CA PHE A 133 1.79 -10.85 -23.59
C PHE A 133 2.10 -9.47 -23.00
N ASN A 134 1.75 -9.30 -21.73
CA ASN A 134 1.90 -8.03 -21.03
C ASN A 134 3.30 -7.86 -20.38
N TYR A 135 4.36 -7.99 -21.18
CA TYR A 135 5.75 -7.85 -20.74
C TYR A 135 6.46 -6.67 -21.43
N GLU A 136 7.32 -5.99 -20.69
CA GLU A 136 8.24 -4.97 -21.19
C GLU A 136 9.62 -5.23 -20.64
N ALA A 137 10.60 -5.38 -21.51
CA ALA A 137 11.97 -5.69 -21.13
C ALA A 137 12.92 -4.56 -21.48
N GLU A 138 13.77 -4.21 -20.52
CA GLU A 138 14.94 -3.34 -20.71
C GLU A 138 16.20 -4.04 -20.22
N ALA A 139 17.37 -3.54 -20.60
CA ALA A 139 18.64 -4.11 -20.20
C ALA A 139 19.63 -3.05 -19.70
N VAL A 140 20.29 -3.36 -18.59
CA VAL A 140 21.34 -2.52 -18.00
C VAL A 140 22.59 -3.32 -17.65
N ALA A 141 23.69 -2.62 -17.41
CA ALA A 141 24.87 -3.24 -16.81
C ALA A 141 24.61 -3.54 -15.32
N TYR A 142 25.29 -4.56 -14.78
CA TYR A 142 25.12 -4.99 -13.39
C TYR A 142 25.31 -3.86 -12.36
N THR A 143 26.18 -2.90 -12.65
CA THR A 143 26.46 -1.75 -11.78
C THR A 143 25.24 -0.85 -11.56
N LYS A 144 24.28 -0.87 -12.49
CA LYS A 144 23.06 -0.05 -12.44
C LYS A 144 21.84 -0.76 -11.86
N ILE A 145 21.91 -2.06 -11.57
CA ILE A 145 20.77 -2.83 -11.05
C ILE A 145 20.18 -2.12 -9.82
N TYR A 146 21.02 -1.70 -8.88
CA TYR A 146 20.55 -1.11 -7.63
C TYR A 146 19.97 0.29 -7.75
N GLU A 147 20.23 0.98 -8.86
CA GLU A 147 19.69 2.32 -9.13
C GLU A 147 18.28 2.26 -9.71
N VAL A 148 18.01 1.24 -10.55
CA VAL A 148 16.79 1.20 -11.38
C VAL A 148 15.88 0.02 -11.10
N ALA A 149 16.34 -1.04 -10.44
CA ALA A 149 15.55 -2.27 -10.26
C ALA A 149 14.25 -2.08 -9.47
N ASP A 150 14.11 -0.96 -8.75
CA ASP A 150 12.87 -0.59 -8.08
C ASP A 150 11.72 -0.27 -9.02
N ASP A 151 12.02 0.12 -10.26
CA ASP A 151 11.03 0.42 -11.29
C ASP A 151 10.59 -0.84 -12.07
N TYR A 152 11.07 -2.02 -11.68
CA TYR A 152 10.85 -3.29 -12.38
C TYR A 152 10.26 -4.36 -11.47
N ASP A 153 9.37 -5.19 -12.02
CA ASP A 153 8.73 -6.29 -11.31
C ASP A 153 9.63 -7.53 -11.20
N VAL A 154 10.44 -7.75 -12.24
CA VAL A 154 11.28 -8.93 -12.43
C VAL A 154 12.69 -8.50 -12.83
N VAL A 155 13.71 -9.04 -12.16
CA VAL A 155 15.12 -8.88 -12.53
C VAL A 155 15.68 -10.23 -12.97
N LEU A 156 16.13 -10.29 -14.22
CA LEU A 156 16.74 -11.46 -14.84
C LEU A 156 18.25 -11.29 -14.96
N LEU A 157 18.99 -12.11 -14.24
CA LEU A 157 20.45 -12.13 -14.25
C LEU A 157 20.96 -13.06 -15.34
N ALA A 158 21.78 -12.53 -16.25
CA ALA A 158 22.44 -13.33 -17.26
C ALA A 158 23.39 -14.37 -16.62
N PRO A 159 23.69 -15.49 -17.31
CA PRO A 159 24.48 -16.59 -16.74
C PRO A 159 25.82 -16.16 -16.14
N GLN A 160 26.48 -15.17 -16.76
CA GLN A 160 27.80 -14.67 -16.36
C GLN A 160 27.81 -14.00 -14.98
N ILE A 161 26.66 -13.49 -14.52
CA ILE A 161 26.53 -12.80 -13.21
C ILE A 161 25.62 -13.58 -12.24
N SER A 162 25.26 -14.82 -12.57
CA SER A 162 24.34 -15.65 -11.78
C SER A 162 24.79 -15.89 -10.33
N TYR A 163 26.10 -15.89 -10.09
CA TYR A 163 26.68 -16.02 -8.74
C TYR A 163 26.27 -14.90 -7.77
N MET A 164 25.82 -13.75 -8.29
CA MET A 164 25.37 -12.60 -7.50
C MET A 164 23.92 -12.73 -7.00
N LEU A 165 23.19 -13.76 -7.45
CA LEU A 165 21.78 -13.97 -7.08
C LEU A 165 21.51 -13.86 -5.58
N PRO A 166 22.28 -14.50 -4.66
CA PRO A 166 22.00 -14.43 -3.22
C PRO A 166 22.14 -13.02 -2.65
N GLN A 167 23.03 -12.20 -3.22
CA GLN A 167 23.23 -10.82 -2.79
C GLN A 167 22.08 -9.93 -3.31
N ILE A 168 21.76 -10.06 -4.60
CA ILE A 168 20.72 -9.24 -5.23
C ILE A 168 19.34 -9.57 -4.66
N GLN A 169 19.05 -10.84 -4.37
CA GLN A 169 17.79 -11.26 -3.73
C GLN A 169 17.60 -10.68 -2.32
N LYS A 170 18.69 -10.48 -1.56
CA LYS A 170 18.61 -9.80 -0.26
C LYS A 170 18.33 -8.30 -0.39
N MET A 171 18.79 -7.68 -1.47
CA MET A 171 18.63 -6.25 -1.71
C MET A 171 17.29 -5.91 -2.38
N LEU A 172 16.79 -6.83 -3.21
CA LEU A 172 15.56 -6.69 -3.99
C LEU A 172 14.47 -7.65 -3.47
N GLU A 173 14.11 -7.53 -2.19
CA GLU A 173 13.12 -8.40 -1.56
C GLU A 173 11.71 -8.26 -2.17
N GLN A 174 11.45 -7.12 -2.80
CA GLN A 174 10.18 -6.81 -3.45
C GLN A 174 10.13 -7.21 -4.91
N GLN A 175 11.24 -7.53 -5.57
CA GLN A 175 11.29 -7.92 -6.96
C GLN A 175 11.46 -9.43 -7.10
N ILE A 176 11.04 -9.98 -8.22
CA ILE A 176 11.36 -11.37 -8.55
C ILE A 176 12.75 -11.38 -9.18
N VAL A 177 13.76 -11.86 -8.44
CA VAL A 177 15.12 -11.99 -8.98
C VAL A 177 15.37 -13.44 -9.38
N LEU A 178 15.64 -13.65 -10.66
CA LEU A 178 15.89 -14.96 -11.27
C LEU A 178 17.19 -14.95 -12.05
N THR A 179 17.78 -16.12 -12.25
CA THR A 179 18.89 -16.32 -13.19
C THR A 179 18.38 -16.93 -14.49
N ILE A 180 18.91 -16.47 -15.62
CA ILE A 180 18.67 -17.06 -16.92
C ILE A 180 19.62 -18.24 -17.12
N PRO A 181 19.14 -19.45 -17.43
CA PRO A 181 19.99 -20.58 -17.79
C PRO A 181 20.83 -20.30 -19.04
N ALA A 182 22.09 -20.74 -19.05
CA ALA A 182 23.03 -20.50 -20.16
C ALA A 182 22.52 -20.97 -21.52
N LYS A 183 21.81 -22.10 -21.56
CA LYS A 183 21.18 -22.61 -22.79
C LYS A 183 20.11 -21.64 -23.31
N ILE A 184 19.21 -21.19 -22.44
CA ILE A 184 18.12 -20.26 -22.79
C ILE A 184 18.69 -18.91 -23.26
N PHE A 185 19.71 -18.40 -22.55
CA PHE A 185 20.39 -17.16 -22.91
C PHE A 185 21.10 -17.26 -24.26
N GLY A 186 21.79 -18.37 -24.53
CA GLY A 186 22.52 -18.59 -25.77
C GLY A 186 21.64 -18.82 -27.01
N THR A 187 20.41 -19.32 -26.81
CA THR A 187 19.45 -19.54 -27.90
C THR A 187 18.36 -18.48 -28.01
N TYR A 188 18.36 -17.48 -27.11
CA TYR A 188 17.30 -16.47 -26.99
C TYR A 188 15.89 -17.08 -26.92
N ASP A 189 15.75 -18.15 -26.14
CA ASP A 189 14.47 -18.87 -26.00
C ASP A 189 13.50 -18.08 -25.12
N VAL A 190 12.73 -17.19 -25.75
CA VAL A 190 11.77 -16.31 -25.09
C VAL A 190 10.62 -17.09 -24.44
N ALA A 191 10.17 -18.18 -25.07
CA ALA A 191 9.07 -18.98 -24.54
C ALA A 191 9.44 -19.63 -23.19
N ALA A 192 10.68 -20.15 -23.08
CA ALA A 192 11.18 -20.69 -21.83
C ALA A 192 11.34 -19.62 -20.74
N ILE A 193 11.73 -18.39 -21.10
CA ILE A 193 11.77 -17.24 -20.17
C ILE A 193 10.38 -16.87 -19.67
N PHE A 194 9.38 -16.74 -20.53
CA PHE A 194 8.01 -16.42 -20.13
C PHE A 194 7.48 -17.43 -19.11
N HIS A 195 7.63 -18.72 -19.39
CA HIS A 195 7.23 -19.76 -18.44
C HIS A 195 7.94 -19.62 -17.08
N GLN A 196 9.23 -19.26 -17.08
CA GLN A 196 10.00 -19.06 -15.85
C GLN A 196 9.49 -17.84 -15.05
N ILE A 197 9.16 -16.74 -15.74
CA ILE A 197 8.61 -15.53 -15.13
C ILE A 197 7.22 -15.79 -14.55
N ASP A 198 6.31 -16.38 -15.34
CA ASP A 198 4.95 -16.71 -14.94
C ASP A 198 4.93 -17.59 -13.68
N TYR A 199 5.77 -18.63 -13.67
CA TYR A 199 5.90 -19.53 -12.52
C TYR A 199 6.39 -18.81 -11.25
N ALA A 200 7.33 -17.88 -11.39
CA ALA A 200 7.84 -17.11 -10.26
C ALA A 200 6.80 -16.10 -9.73
N LEU A 201 6.06 -15.43 -10.63
CA LEU A 201 4.96 -14.53 -10.29
C LEU A 201 3.85 -15.25 -9.53
N ALA A 202 3.46 -16.44 -9.99
CA ALA A 202 2.46 -17.28 -9.33
C ALA A 202 2.90 -17.70 -7.91
N ASN A 203 4.15 -18.14 -7.75
CA ASN A 203 4.69 -18.55 -6.45
C ASN A 203 4.84 -17.41 -5.44
N LYS A 204 5.19 -16.20 -5.92
CA LYS A 204 5.28 -15.02 -5.06
C LYS A 204 3.92 -14.61 -4.51
N LYS A 205 2.87 -14.64 -5.35
CA LYS A 205 1.48 -14.42 -4.93
C LYS A 205 1.03 -15.43 -3.87
N ALA A 206 1.39 -16.71 -4.02
CA ALA A 206 1.08 -17.74 -3.04
C ALA A 206 1.81 -17.55 -1.69
N LYS A 207 3.07 -17.08 -1.71
CA LYS A 207 3.85 -16.77 -0.49
C LYS A 207 3.42 -15.48 0.22
N GLN A 208 2.83 -14.52 -0.50
CA GLN A 208 2.31 -13.27 0.06
C GLN A 208 0.98 -13.44 0.83
N LYS A 209 0.26 -14.57 0.67
CA LYS A 209 -0.80 -14.99 1.62
C LYS A 209 -0.20 -15.44 2.96
N LYS A 210 0.60 -14.58 3.61
CA LYS A 210 1.05 -14.80 4.98
C LYS A 210 -0.16 -14.71 5.91
N LYS A 211 -0.18 -15.58 6.94
CA LYS A 211 -1.13 -15.53 8.05
C LYS A 211 -1.06 -14.14 8.68
N ALA A 212 -2.17 -13.41 8.67
CA ALA A 212 -2.22 -12.06 9.22
C ALA A 212 -1.74 -12.03 10.68
N LEU A 213 -1.10 -10.93 11.08
CA LEU A 213 -0.63 -10.74 12.45
C LEU A 213 -1.80 -10.89 13.42
N SER A 214 -1.72 -11.86 14.34
CA SER A 214 -2.73 -12.06 15.36
C SER A 214 -2.41 -11.24 16.60
N LEU A 215 -3.44 -10.65 17.20
CA LEU A 215 -3.34 -10.02 18.52
C LEU A 215 -2.95 -11.07 19.57
N LYS A 216 -1.87 -10.85 20.32
CA LYS A 216 -1.42 -11.77 21.39
C LYS A 216 -1.79 -11.25 22.78
N THR A 217 -3.02 -10.76 22.92
CA THR A 217 -3.51 -10.22 24.21
C THR A 217 -4.97 -10.58 24.45
N ASP A 218 -5.30 -10.80 25.72
CA ASP A 218 -6.65 -11.05 26.21
C ASP A 218 -7.43 -9.73 26.35
N ILE A 219 -7.53 -8.99 25.25
CA ILE A 219 -8.50 -7.89 25.18
C ILE A 219 -9.80 -8.57 24.75
N GLU A 220 -10.86 -8.50 25.55
CA GLU A 220 -12.19 -8.93 25.12
C GLU A 220 -12.81 -7.81 24.27
N TYR A 221 -13.34 -8.17 23.12
CA TYR A 221 -14.02 -7.24 22.24
C TYR A 221 -15.16 -7.89 21.49
N TYR A 222 -16.21 -7.12 21.23
CA TYR A 222 -17.46 -7.63 20.68
C TYR A 222 -18.03 -6.81 19.52
N GLU A 223 -17.28 -5.83 19.00
CA GLU A 223 -17.76 -4.97 17.91
C GLU A 223 -16.97 -5.21 16.61
N THR A 224 -17.50 -4.76 15.49
CA THR A 224 -16.77 -4.76 14.21
C THR A 224 -15.99 -3.44 14.09
N ILE A 225 -14.70 -3.48 13.78
CA ILE A 225 -13.84 -2.29 13.64
C ILE A 225 -13.30 -2.19 12.21
N LEU A 226 -13.35 -0.98 11.65
CA LEU A 226 -12.55 -0.61 10.49
C LEU A 226 -11.26 0.08 10.94
N SER A 227 -10.11 -0.41 10.50
CA SER A 227 -8.82 0.29 10.63
C SER A 227 -8.35 0.74 9.26
N ILE A 228 -7.98 2.00 9.14
CA ILE A 228 -7.45 2.62 7.92
C ILE A 228 -6.05 3.14 8.24
N ALA A 229 -5.09 2.89 7.37
CA ALA A 229 -3.74 3.44 7.43
C ALA A 229 -3.43 4.19 6.14
N ILE A 230 -3.12 5.48 6.28
CA ILE A 230 -2.59 6.32 5.20
C ILE A 230 -1.07 6.19 5.26
N ILE A 231 -0.46 5.76 4.16
CA ILE A 231 0.99 5.53 4.07
C ILE A 231 1.51 6.28 2.86
N ARG A 232 2.50 7.14 3.03
CA ARG A 232 3.19 7.81 1.94
C ARG A 232 4.40 6.97 1.51
N THR A 233 4.48 6.66 0.23
CA THR A 233 5.70 6.18 -0.43
C THR A 233 6.31 7.34 -1.24
N LYS A 234 7.47 7.09 -1.89
CA LYS A 234 8.19 8.13 -2.65
C LYS A 234 7.29 8.81 -3.69
N GLU A 235 6.46 8.02 -4.38
CA GLU A 235 5.66 8.49 -5.52
C GLU A 235 4.15 8.41 -5.28
N ASN A 236 3.72 7.51 -4.38
CA ASN A 236 2.32 7.20 -4.18
C ASN A 236 1.88 7.36 -2.73
N ILE A 237 0.57 7.43 -2.55
CA ILE A 237 -0.13 7.38 -1.28
C ILE A 237 -0.93 6.09 -1.28
N VAL A 238 -0.81 5.32 -0.20
CA VAL A 238 -1.53 4.07 -0.02
C VAL A 238 -2.55 4.26 1.10
N ILE A 239 -3.82 4.00 0.81
CA ILE A 239 -4.88 3.82 1.81
C ILE A 239 -5.02 2.32 2.02
N ALA A 240 -4.33 1.81 3.03
CA ALA A 240 -4.49 0.42 3.46
C ALA A 240 -5.65 0.34 4.46
N TYR A 241 -6.49 -0.69 4.38
CA TYR A 241 -7.57 -0.88 5.34
C TYR A 241 -7.84 -2.34 5.67
N ARG A 242 -8.37 -2.55 6.88
CA ARG A 242 -8.82 -3.84 7.39
C ARG A 242 -10.13 -3.71 8.16
N VAL A 243 -11.05 -4.65 7.92
CA VAL A 243 -12.26 -4.83 8.74
C VAL A 243 -12.04 -6.02 9.66
N TYR A 244 -12.15 -5.78 10.96
CA TYR A 244 -12.01 -6.78 12.00
C TYR A 244 -13.37 -7.15 12.57
N ALA A 245 -13.65 -8.44 12.62
CA ALA A 245 -14.79 -9.00 13.33
C ALA A 245 -14.61 -8.91 14.86
N PRO A 246 -15.69 -9.11 15.65
CA PRO A 246 -15.64 -9.21 17.11
C PRO A 246 -14.55 -10.15 17.66
N ASN A 247 -14.27 -11.26 16.97
CA ASN A 247 -13.23 -12.23 17.32
C ASN A 247 -11.83 -11.88 16.78
N TYR A 248 -11.62 -10.65 16.29
CA TYR A 248 -10.40 -10.16 15.64
C TYR A 248 -10.07 -10.80 14.29
N GLU A 249 -10.96 -11.61 13.73
CA GLU A 249 -10.80 -12.14 12.38
C GLU A 249 -10.86 -11.01 11.36
N ILE A 250 -9.97 -11.05 10.37
CA ILE A 250 -9.98 -10.08 9.27
C ILE A 250 -11.06 -10.51 8.29
N LEU A 251 -12.14 -9.75 8.24
CA LEU A 251 -13.24 -9.95 7.30
C LEU A 251 -12.90 -9.43 5.90
N MET A 252 -12.10 -8.36 5.84
CA MET A 252 -11.68 -7.70 4.62
C MET A 252 -10.34 -7.01 4.82
N GLU A 253 -9.52 -7.03 3.77
CA GLU A 253 -8.27 -6.29 3.69
C GLU A 253 -8.01 -5.85 2.25
N ASN A 254 -7.61 -4.61 2.06
CA ASN A 254 -7.17 -4.12 0.75
C ASN A 254 -6.29 -2.88 0.86
N ASP A 255 -5.65 -2.54 -0.26
CA ASP A 255 -4.84 -1.33 -0.45
C ASP A 255 -5.35 -0.55 -1.67
N ILE A 256 -5.54 0.76 -1.49
CA ILE A 256 -5.82 1.69 -2.59
C ILE A 256 -4.58 2.55 -2.80
N VAL A 257 -4.00 2.49 -3.99
CA VAL A 257 -2.81 3.26 -4.36
C VAL A 257 -3.23 4.46 -5.21
N LYS A 258 -2.80 5.67 -4.83
CA LYS A 258 -3.08 6.91 -5.55
C LYS A 258 -1.84 7.82 -5.61
N GLU A 259 -1.66 8.54 -6.71
CA GLU A 259 -0.66 9.60 -6.81
C GLU A 259 -1.09 10.86 -6.04
N ILE A 260 -2.39 11.16 -6.07
CA ILE A 260 -3.04 12.31 -5.43
C ILE A 260 -4.22 11.80 -4.59
N MET A 261 -4.30 12.27 -3.34
CA MET A 261 -5.37 11.93 -2.41
C MET A 261 -6.25 13.14 -2.13
N THR A 262 -7.55 12.91 -2.00
CA THR A 262 -8.55 13.91 -1.62
C THR A 262 -9.38 13.42 -0.42
N MET A 263 -10.15 14.33 0.19
CA MET A 263 -11.12 13.95 1.24
C MET A 263 -12.21 13.00 0.71
N ASP A 264 -12.63 13.17 -0.54
CA ASP A 264 -13.66 12.31 -1.15
C ASP A 264 -13.18 10.87 -1.29
N ASP A 265 -11.88 10.65 -1.51
CA ASP A 265 -11.31 9.30 -1.52
C ASP A 265 -11.46 8.59 -0.18
N ILE A 266 -11.29 9.33 0.91
CA ILE A 266 -11.46 8.83 2.27
C ILE A 266 -12.94 8.53 2.53
N PHE A 267 -13.83 9.46 2.17
CA PHE A 267 -15.27 9.26 2.32
C PHE A 267 -15.79 8.07 1.51
N ASN A 268 -15.46 7.99 0.22
CA ASN A 268 -15.84 6.89 -0.65
C ASN A 268 -15.34 5.55 -0.13
N THR A 269 -14.10 5.50 0.39
CA THR A 269 -13.55 4.27 0.98
C THR A 269 -14.36 3.82 2.19
N ILE A 270 -14.68 4.75 3.12
CA ILE A 270 -15.44 4.43 4.32
C ILE A 270 -16.87 4.04 3.99
N ASP A 271 -17.55 4.79 3.12
CA ASP A 271 -18.94 4.57 2.74
C ASP A 271 -19.12 3.19 2.11
N THR A 272 -18.20 2.81 1.22
CA THR A 272 -18.18 1.49 0.59
C THR A 272 -18.04 0.38 1.64
N ILE A 273 -17.12 0.55 2.60
CA ILE A 273 -16.88 -0.46 3.63
C ILE A 273 -18.05 -0.54 4.61
N LEU A 274 -18.66 0.59 4.98
CA LEU A 274 -19.83 0.64 5.85
C LEU A 274 -21.07 0.02 5.18
N ALA A 275 -21.20 0.13 3.87
CA ALA A 275 -22.27 -0.55 3.12
C ALA A 275 -22.09 -2.08 3.15
N LEU A 276 -20.86 -2.57 2.99
CA LEU A 276 -20.54 -4.00 3.04
C LEU A 276 -20.60 -4.58 4.46
N TYR A 277 -20.23 -3.78 5.46
CA TYR A 277 -20.22 -4.18 6.87
C TYR A 277 -20.94 -3.13 7.75
N PRO A 278 -22.29 -3.08 7.72
CA PRO A 278 -23.07 -2.13 8.52
C PRO A 278 -22.91 -2.28 10.04
N SER A 279 -22.34 -3.40 10.50
CA SER A 279 -22.05 -3.68 11.90
C SER A 279 -20.83 -2.94 12.45
N ILE A 280 -20.08 -2.21 11.62
CA ILE A 280 -18.94 -1.41 12.06
C ILE A 280 -19.41 -0.31 13.02
N THR A 281 -18.88 -0.32 14.23
CA THR A 281 -19.20 0.67 15.27
C THR A 281 -18.08 1.69 15.47
N LYS A 282 -16.84 1.34 15.13
CA LYS A 282 -15.67 2.23 15.24
C LYS A 282 -14.81 2.21 13.99
N ILE A 283 -14.27 3.38 13.67
CA ILE A 283 -13.34 3.59 12.56
C ILE A 283 -12.06 4.22 13.11
N GLY A 284 -10.94 3.55 12.87
CA GLY A 284 -9.63 3.98 13.27
C GLY A 284 -8.80 4.49 12.09
N PHE A 285 -8.10 5.61 12.28
CA PHE A 285 -7.20 6.19 11.29
C PHE A 285 -5.77 6.24 11.83
N SER A 286 -4.88 5.52 11.18
CA SER A 286 -3.44 5.69 11.27
C SER A 286 -3.00 6.66 10.17
N SER A 287 -2.51 7.84 10.53
CA SER A 287 -2.18 8.89 9.57
C SER A 287 -0.80 9.48 9.85
N PRO A 288 -0.01 9.82 8.82
CA PRO A 288 1.24 10.52 9.01
C PRO A 288 0.98 11.95 9.52
N GLY A 289 1.98 12.56 10.13
CA GLY A 289 1.90 13.96 10.56
C GLY A 289 1.35 14.16 11.96
N ILE A 290 1.23 15.45 12.32
CA ILE A 290 0.97 15.90 13.68
C ILE A 290 -0.53 16.07 13.88
N ILE A 291 -1.09 15.29 14.79
CA ILE A 291 -2.51 15.33 15.16
C ILE A 291 -2.75 16.49 16.13
N GLN A 292 -3.51 17.48 15.68
CA GLN A 292 -4.04 18.56 16.50
C GLN A 292 -5.54 18.32 16.77
N GLU A 293 -6.18 19.18 17.57
CA GLU A 293 -7.56 18.93 18.02
C GLU A 293 -8.57 18.77 16.87
N ASN A 294 -8.46 19.59 15.82
CA ASN A 294 -9.43 19.65 14.72
C ASN A 294 -8.89 19.21 13.36
N TYR A 295 -7.57 19.05 13.20
CA TYR A 295 -6.98 18.63 11.93
C TYR A 295 -5.69 17.82 12.12
N ILE A 296 -5.32 17.04 11.09
CA ILE A 296 -4.00 16.44 10.95
C ILE A 296 -3.27 17.19 9.84
N ARG A 297 -2.12 17.78 10.16
CA ARG A 297 -1.25 18.38 9.14
C ARG A 297 -0.54 17.29 8.36
N LEU A 298 -0.79 17.25 7.07
CA LEU A 298 -0.27 16.28 6.10
C LEU A 298 0.60 17.00 5.05
N PRO A 299 1.70 17.69 5.45
CA PRO A 299 2.51 18.49 4.53
C PRO A 299 3.18 17.68 3.40
N VAL A 300 3.06 16.35 3.47
CA VAL A 300 3.72 15.39 2.60
C VAL A 300 2.74 14.60 1.71
N ILE A 301 1.45 14.88 1.79
CA ILE A 301 0.42 14.18 1.01
C ILE A 301 0.00 15.06 -0.17
N ASN A 302 0.36 14.66 -1.38
CA ASN A 302 -0.07 15.35 -2.60
C ASN A 302 -1.60 15.35 -2.69
N GLY A 303 -2.20 16.54 -2.80
CA GLY A 303 -3.65 16.73 -2.94
C GLY A 303 -4.40 17.00 -1.64
N LEU A 304 -3.79 16.75 -0.47
CA LEU A 304 -4.44 16.92 0.83
C LEU A 304 -3.43 17.40 1.89
N ASN A 305 -3.35 18.73 2.06
CA ASN A 305 -2.42 19.33 3.03
C ASN A 305 -2.87 19.14 4.49
N ASP A 306 -4.18 19.03 4.72
CA ASP A 306 -4.76 18.87 6.05
C ASP A 306 -5.94 17.91 5.99
N LEU A 307 -6.02 17.00 6.96
CA LEU A 307 -7.17 16.15 7.18
C LEU A 307 -8.08 16.79 8.24
N ASP A 308 -9.29 17.19 7.87
CA ASP A 308 -10.27 17.77 8.81
C ASP A 308 -10.91 16.66 9.66
N ILE A 309 -10.42 16.53 10.90
CA ILE A 309 -10.92 15.55 11.89
C ILE A 309 -12.37 15.86 12.26
N GLY A 310 -12.73 17.14 12.34
CA GLY A 310 -14.06 17.61 12.70
C GLY A 310 -15.08 17.20 11.65
N ALA A 311 -14.76 17.42 10.38
CA ALA A 311 -15.59 17.03 9.25
C ALA A 311 -15.84 15.52 9.23
N ILE A 312 -14.79 14.69 9.39
CA ILE A 312 -14.93 13.22 9.40
C ILE A 312 -15.80 12.77 10.58
N LYS A 313 -15.56 13.29 11.78
CA LYS A 313 -16.36 12.97 12.97
C LYS A 313 -17.82 13.39 12.86
N ALA A 314 -18.09 14.51 12.18
CA ALA A 314 -19.46 14.97 11.95
C ALA A 314 -20.19 14.17 10.87
N HIS A 315 -19.46 13.64 9.89
CA HIS A 315 -20.03 12.87 8.78
C HIS A 315 -20.48 11.47 9.21
N TYR A 316 -19.73 10.83 10.10
CA TYR A 316 -19.95 9.45 10.50
C TYR A 316 -20.52 9.31 11.91
N LYS A 317 -21.49 8.41 12.07
CA LYS A 317 -22.07 8.06 13.39
C LYS A 317 -21.16 7.17 14.22
N GLN A 318 -20.26 6.45 13.55
CA GLN A 318 -19.27 5.56 14.17
C GLN A 318 -18.31 6.37 15.05
N LYS A 319 -17.78 5.73 16.10
CA LYS A 319 -16.74 6.36 16.91
C LYS A 319 -15.44 6.43 16.10
N ILE A 320 -15.00 7.64 15.77
CA ILE A 320 -13.78 7.87 14.99
C ILE A 320 -12.57 8.10 15.91
N ILE A 321 -11.50 7.33 15.70
CA ILE A 321 -10.28 7.35 16.51
C ILE A 321 -9.08 7.61 15.61
N PHE A 322 -8.29 8.63 15.92
CA PHE A 322 -7.08 8.98 15.17
C PHE A 322 -5.82 8.59 15.95
N GLY A 323 -4.86 8.04 15.22
CA GLY A 323 -3.53 7.66 15.67
C GLY A 323 -2.48 8.11 14.65
N ASN A 324 -1.29 8.44 15.15
CA ASN A 324 -0.14 8.76 14.30
C ASN A 324 0.47 7.44 13.77
N ASP A 325 0.98 7.46 12.54
CA ASP A 325 1.55 6.32 11.81
C ASP A 325 2.65 5.54 12.57
N VAL A 326 3.61 6.22 13.18
CA VAL A 326 4.67 5.56 13.96
C VAL A 326 4.11 4.99 15.27
N ASN A 327 3.21 5.73 15.91
CA ASN A 327 2.58 5.35 17.16
C ASN A 327 1.63 4.14 17.01
N THR A 328 0.87 4.08 15.92
CA THR A 328 0.04 2.92 15.60
C THR A 328 0.93 1.73 15.26
N ALA A 329 1.99 1.92 14.46
CA ALA A 329 2.91 0.83 14.12
C ALA A 329 3.59 0.21 15.34
N ILE A 330 4.16 1.00 16.26
CA ILE A 330 4.76 0.42 17.48
C ILE A 330 3.72 -0.28 18.36
N THR A 331 2.48 0.22 18.38
CA THR A 331 1.37 -0.43 19.07
C THR A 331 1.06 -1.80 18.47
N GLY A 332 0.97 -1.91 17.15
CA GLY A 332 0.75 -3.20 16.49
C GLY A 332 1.91 -4.16 16.72
N TYR A 333 3.16 -3.69 16.61
CA TYR A 333 4.34 -4.50 16.89
C TYR A 333 4.28 -5.08 18.31
N TYR A 334 4.14 -4.23 19.32
CA TYR A 334 4.11 -4.64 20.73
C TYR A 334 2.98 -5.63 21.00
N TYR A 335 1.76 -5.37 20.53
CA TYR A 335 0.61 -6.22 20.79
C TYR A 335 0.56 -7.51 19.94
N SER A 336 1.39 -7.62 18.89
CA SER A 336 1.57 -8.84 18.11
C SER A 336 2.62 -9.81 18.69
N MET A 337 3.53 -9.32 19.51
CA MET A 337 4.64 -10.11 20.08
C MET A 337 4.58 -10.24 21.60
N LYS A 338 4.12 -9.19 22.30
CA LYS A 338 4.13 -9.01 23.76
C LYS A 338 5.53 -9.26 24.36
N GLN A 339 6.55 -8.71 23.72
CA GLN A 339 7.94 -8.82 24.14
C GLN A 339 8.51 -7.43 24.47
N GLY A 340 9.25 -7.39 25.57
CA GLY A 340 9.88 -6.20 26.13
C GLY A 340 8.91 -5.30 26.88
N ASN A 341 9.39 -4.61 27.92
CA ASN A 341 8.59 -3.63 28.66
C ASN A 341 8.74 -2.24 28.06
N LEU A 342 9.89 -1.94 27.46
CA LEU A 342 10.20 -0.65 26.87
C LEU A 342 10.71 -0.84 25.44
N VAL A 343 9.85 -0.61 24.46
CA VAL A 343 10.15 -0.80 23.04
C VAL A 343 9.89 0.48 22.27
N SER A 344 10.79 0.83 21.35
CA SER A 344 10.58 1.94 20.44
C SER A 344 10.65 1.51 18.98
N LEU A 345 9.85 2.13 18.13
CA LEU A 345 9.97 2.07 16.68
C LEU A 345 10.57 3.38 16.19
N LEU A 346 11.66 3.29 15.45
CA LEU A 346 12.22 4.38 14.67
C LEU A 346 11.82 4.16 13.20
N PHE A 347 10.99 5.06 12.67
CA PHE A 347 10.58 5.06 11.28
C PHE A 347 11.28 6.19 10.51
N TYR A 348 11.96 5.84 9.43
CA TYR A 348 12.58 6.79 8.51
C TYR A 348 12.08 6.50 7.08
N PRO A 349 11.04 7.21 6.62
CA PRO A 349 10.58 7.10 5.25
C PRO A 349 11.58 7.75 4.28
N GLN A 350 11.66 7.23 3.05
CA GLN A 350 12.58 7.78 2.05
C GLN A 350 12.21 9.22 1.68
N GLY A 351 13.20 10.12 1.74
CA GLY A 351 13.02 11.53 1.39
C GLY A 351 12.28 12.38 2.42
N LEU A 352 12.00 11.83 3.61
CA LEU A 352 11.22 12.47 4.66
C LEU A 352 11.93 12.43 6.01
N ASP A 353 11.37 13.18 6.97
CA ASP A 353 11.84 13.23 8.34
C ASP A 353 11.55 11.93 9.11
N CYS A 354 12.42 11.66 10.09
CA CYS A 354 12.29 10.54 11.00
C CYS A 354 11.27 10.80 12.11
N GLY A 355 10.52 9.76 12.48
CA GLY A 355 9.65 9.73 13.65
C GLY A 355 9.92 8.52 14.54
N VAL A 356 9.63 8.67 15.84
CA VAL A 356 9.78 7.62 16.84
C VAL A 356 8.47 7.41 17.58
N GLY A 357 8.10 6.15 17.82
CA GLY A 357 6.99 5.77 18.70
C GLY A 357 7.51 4.88 19.81
N THR A 358 7.06 5.09 21.04
CA THR A 358 7.56 4.34 22.22
C THR A 358 6.42 3.78 23.05
N ILE A 359 6.57 2.54 23.49
CA ILE A 359 5.69 1.88 24.47
C ILE A 359 6.49 1.56 25.73
N ILE A 360 5.92 1.92 26.88
CA ILE A 360 6.43 1.58 28.23
C ILE A 360 5.32 0.83 28.96
N ASP A 361 5.57 -0.39 29.40
CA ASP A 361 4.64 -1.26 30.13
C ASP A 361 3.26 -1.35 29.46
N GLY A 362 3.26 -1.49 28.12
CA GLY A 362 2.04 -1.55 27.30
C GLY A 362 1.31 -0.21 27.12
N GLN A 363 1.86 0.90 27.61
CA GLN A 363 1.34 2.25 27.42
C GLN A 363 2.12 2.98 26.33
N LEU A 364 1.38 3.50 25.35
CA LEU A 364 1.95 4.34 24.29
C LEU A 364 2.28 5.73 24.85
N ILE A 365 3.53 6.16 24.68
CA ILE A 365 4.00 7.48 25.12
C ILE A 365 3.70 8.51 24.04
N LYS A 366 2.81 9.46 24.37
CA LYS A 366 2.44 10.56 23.46
C LYS A 366 3.08 11.89 23.84
N GLY A 367 3.46 12.06 25.11
CA GLY A 367 3.93 13.34 25.65
C GLY A 367 2.85 14.44 25.63
N HIS A 368 3.23 15.64 26.06
CA HIS A 368 2.35 16.80 26.00
C HIS A 368 2.06 17.17 24.54
N LYS A 369 0.78 17.42 24.20
CA LYS A 369 0.32 17.75 22.84
C LYS A 369 0.74 16.74 21.75
N ASN A 370 0.90 15.46 22.11
CA ASN A 370 1.33 14.40 21.18
C ASN A 370 2.72 14.61 20.55
N PHE A 371 3.62 15.36 21.21
CA PHE A 371 4.94 15.71 20.65
C PHE A 371 6.05 14.67 20.88
N ALA A 372 5.82 13.64 21.72
CA ALA A 372 6.85 12.64 21.98
C ALA A 372 7.24 11.91 20.69
N GLY A 373 8.55 11.78 20.43
CA GLY A 373 9.07 11.04 19.29
C GLY A 373 9.21 11.84 17.98
N GLU A 374 8.92 13.15 17.99
CA GLU A 374 9.20 14.07 16.87
C GLU A 374 10.71 14.40 16.77
N VAL A 375 11.53 13.38 16.49
CA VAL A 375 12.99 13.44 16.54
C VAL A 375 13.62 14.36 15.48
N LYS A 376 12.86 14.78 14.46
CA LYS A 376 13.28 15.82 13.51
C LYS A 376 13.67 17.15 14.18
N PHE A 377 13.15 17.41 15.38
CA PHE A 377 13.48 18.60 16.16
C PHE A 377 14.68 18.42 17.11
N LEU A 378 15.39 17.29 17.08
CA LEU A 378 16.62 17.12 17.87
C LEU A 378 17.69 18.12 17.42
N PRO A 379 18.54 18.66 18.32
CA PRO A 379 19.52 19.69 17.99
C PRO A 379 20.43 19.36 16.81
N HIS A 380 20.90 18.12 16.71
CA HIS A 380 21.76 17.65 15.61
C HIS A 380 21.01 17.51 14.26
N ASN A 381 19.69 17.74 14.23
CA ASN A 381 18.85 17.72 13.03
C ASN A 381 18.48 19.11 12.54
N ILE A 382 18.68 20.16 13.37
CA ILE A 382 18.29 21.54 13.07
C ILE A 382 19.33 22.25 12.17
N GLU A 383 20.58 21.78 12.14
CA GLU A 383 21.68 22.45 11.43
C GLU A 383 21.64 22.32 9.89
N ASN A 384 20.76 21.48 9.32
CA ASN A 384 20.63 21.30 7.88
C ASN A 384 19.21 21.68 7.43
N VAL A 385 18.98 22.94 7.07
CA VAL A 385 17.63 23.49 6.75
C VAL A 385 17.15 23.10 5.34
N ASP A 386 18.00 22.52 4.49
CA ASP A 386 17.64 22.05 3.13
C ASP A 386 17.46 20.52 3.07
N ILE A 387 16.44 19.95 3.74
CA ILE A 387 16.23 18.48 3.85
C ILE A 387 15.29 17.91 2.76
N HIS A 388 15.40 18.41 1.52
CA HIS A 388 14.87 17.70 0.36
C HIS A 388 15.98 17.06 -0.51
N VAL A 389 17.19 16.95 0.05
CA VAL A 389 18.38 16.42 -0.64
C VAL A 389 18.53 14.91 -0.42
N ASN A 390 18.88 14.21 -1.50
CA ASN A 390 19.27 12.80 -1.56
C ASN A 390 20.42 12.48 -0.58
N ARG A 391 20.11 12.18 0.69
CA ARG A 391 21.09 11.64 1.64
C ARG A 391 21.59 10.28 1.15
N THR A 392 22.90 10.08 1.20
CA THR A 392 23.52 8.78 0.97
C THR A 392 23.09 7.78 2.05
N PRO A 393 23.12 6.46 1.77
CA PRO A 393 22.86 5.44 2.79
C PRO A 393 23.72 5.62 4.05
N GLU A 394 24.98 6.03 3.89
CA GLU A 394 25.92 6.29 4.97
C GLU A 394 25.47 7.46 5.86
N GLU A 395 25.05 8.59 5.26
CA GLU A 395 24.52 9.75 6.02
C GLU A 395 23.22 9.41 6.74
N ILE A 396 22.37 8.57 6.14
CA ILE A 396 21.15 8.08 6.79
C ILE A 396 21.53 7.22 7.99
N ILE A 397 22.46 6.27 7.83
CA ILE A 397 22.94 5.43 8.94
C ILE A 397 23.52 6.30 10.07
N GLU A 398 24.34 7.29 9.76
CA GLU A 398 24.89 8.21 10.77
C GLU A 398 23.79 8.96 11.51
N HIS A 399 22.79 9.47 10.78
CA HIS A 399 21.65 10.17 11.36
C HIS A 399 20.83 9.25 12.28
N LEU A 400 20.53 8.03 11.83
CA LEU A 400 19.85 7.03 12.63
C LEU A 400 20.64 6.71 13.90
N SER A 401 21.96 6.56 13.81
CA SER A 401 22.82 6.30 14.95
C SER A 401 22.77 7.41 16.00
N LYS A 402 22.75 8.69 15.59
CA LYS A 402 22.59 9.82 16.52
C LYS A 402 21.23 9.82 17.21
N VAL A 403 20.15 9.52 16.47
CA VAL A 403 18.80 9.39 17.03
C VAL A 403 18.74 8.24 18.03
N MET A 404 19.26 7.07 17.67
CA MET A 404 19.28 5.89 18.53
C MET A 404 20.11 6.13 19.79
N ALA A 405 21.29 6.74 19.67
CA ALA A 405 22.10 7.13 20.83
C ALA A 405 21.33 8.09 21.76
N SER A 406 20.66 9.10 21.19
CA SER A 406 19.83 10.04 21.95
C SER A 406 18.71 9.31 22.71
N MET A 407 18.03 8.36 22.06
CA MET A 407 16.99 7.54 22.70
C MET A 407 17.57 6.66 23.81
N SER A 408 18.71 6.01 23.57
CA SER A 408 19.40 5.19 24.57
C SER A 408 19.79 5.99 25.81
N CYS A 409 20.17 7.26 25.65
CA CYS A 409 20.51 8.12 26.79
C CYS A 409 19.29 8.68 27.54
N VAL A 410 18.17 8.93 26.86
CA VAL A 410 17.01 9.61 27.47
C VAL A 410 15.99 8.63 28.03
N ILE A 411 15.67 7.57 27.28
CA ILE A 411 14.66 6.58 27.66
C ILE A 411 15.23 5.18 27.88
N ALA A 412 16.39 4.86 27.31
CA ALA A 412 17.08 3.56 27.44
C ALA A 412 16.20 2.35 27.06
N PRO A 413 15.75 2.23 25.79
CA PRO A 413 14.84 1.16 25.40
C PRO A 413 15.50 -0.21 25.38
N GLU A 414 14.75 -1.27 25.69
CA GLU A 414 15.24 -2.65 25.60
C GLU A 414 15.45 -3.04 24.13
N THR A 415 14.51 -2.64 23.27
CA THR A 415 14.53 -2.89 21.83
C THR A 415 14.19 -1.61 21.05
N ILE A 416 14.98 -1.32 20.02
CA ILE A 416 14.67 -0.36 18.96
C ILE A 416 14.39 -1.13 17.68
N VAL A 417 13.12 -1.14 17.28
CA VAL A 417 12.68 -1.58 15.97
C VAL A 417 12.97 -0.45 14.99
N VAL A 418 13.62 -0.74 13.87
CA VAL A 418 13.99 0.23 12.86
C VAL A 418 13.31 -0.13 11.54
N CYS A 419 12.57 0.83 11.01
CA CYS A 419 12.00 0.76 9.68
C CYS A 419 12.64 1.86 8.82
N CYS A 420 13.67 1.50 8.07
CA CYS A 420 14.36 2.41 7.16
C CYS A 420 14.91 1.62 5.97
N ARG A 421 14.48 1.97 4.75
CA ARG A 421 14.89 1.30 3.52
C ARG A 421 16.41 1.38 3.27
N ALA A 422 17.05 2.46 3.70
CA ALA A 422 18.49 2.65 3.51
C ALA A 422 19.35 1.73 4.39
N VAL A 423 18.78 1.16 5.46
CA VAL A 423 19.50 0.24 6.34
C VAL A 423 19.42 -1.17 5.78
N THR A 424 20.41 -1.53 4.96
CA THR A 424 20.53 -2.87 4.39
C THR A 424 21.52 -3.76 5.13
N ASP A 425 22.41 -3.16 5.93
CA ASP A 425 23.42 -3.85 6.71
C ASP A 425 23.28 -3.46 8.19
N MET A 426 22.67 -4.37 8.94
CA MET A 426 22.49 -4.21 10.37
C MET A 426 23.87 -4.03 11.05
N LYS A 427 24.90 -4.76 10.62
CA LYS A 427 26.22 -4.70 11.28
C LYS A 427 26.80 -3.30 11.21
N LYS A 428 26.72 -2.65 10.05
CA LYS A 428 27.13 -1.24 9.87
C LYS A 428 26.34 -0.28 10.78
N LEU A 429 25.03 -0.48 10.92
CA LEU A 429 24.23 0.34 11.82
C LEU A 429 24.69 0.18 13.27
N LYS A 430 24.89 -1.06 13.75
CA LYS A 430 25.44 -1.31 15.10
C LYS A 430 26.81 -0.68 15.30
N GLU A 431 27.73 -0.90 14.35
CA GLU A 431 29.06 -0.31 14.39
C GLU A 431 28.96 1.23 14.47
N SER A 432 28.07 1.86 13.69
CA SER A 432 27.84 3.30 13.73
C SER A 432 27.24 3.79 15.06
N VAL A 433 26.26 3.09 15.64
CA VAL A 433 25.70 3.41 16.97
C VAL A 433 26.76 3.32 18.07
N MET A 434 27.66 2.34 17.99
CA MET A 434 28.76 2.13 18.95
C MET A 434 29.79 3.28 18.97
N HIS A 435 29.79 4.17 17.98
CA HIS A 435 30.61 5.39 18.04
C HIS A 435 30.07 6.40 19.05
N TYR A 436 28.79 6.31 19.41
CA TYR A 436 28.12 7.27 20.27
C TYR A 436 27.82 6.71 21.67
N ILE A 437 27.56 5.41 21.79
CA ILE A 437 27.28 4.74 23.08
C ILE A 437 28.09 3.45 23.24
N PRO A 438 28.51 3.09 24.47
CA PRO A 438 29.19 1.82 24.72
C PRO A 438 28.32 0.60 24.40
N GLU A 439 28.94 -0.52 24.00
CA GLU A 439 28.24 -1.75 23.62
C GLU A 439 27.32 -2.29 24.74
N GLU A 440 27.73 -2.16 26.01
CA GLU A 440 26.96 -2.60 27.17
C GLU A 440 25.62 -1.87 27.36
N TYR A 441 25.45 -0.70 26.75
CA TYR A 441 24.23 0.09 26.77
C TYR A 441 23.46 0.05 25.44
N MET A 442 23.89 -0.78 24.48
CA MET A 442 23.18 -0.88 23.21
C MET A 442 21.84 -1.60 23.37
N PRO A 443 20.74 -1.04 22.81
CA PRO A 443 19.49 -1.75 22.74
C PRO A 443 19.58 -2.93 21.76
N THR A 444 18.65 -3.88 21.89
CA THR A 444 18.41 -4.84 20.82
C THR A 444 17.89 -4.08 19.60
N ILE A 445 18.45 -4.34 18.42
CA ILE A 445 18.02 -3.68 17.18
C ILE A 445 17.38 -4.70 16.26
N GLU A 446 16.15 -4.42 15.84
CA GLU A 446 15.39 -5.24 14.90
C GLU A 446 15.05 -4.43 13.65
N LEU A 447 15.16 -5.06 12.47
CA LEU A 447 14.79 -4.43 11.20
C LEU A 447 13.42 -4.93 10.74
N ILE A 448 12.55 -4.01 10.34
CA ILE A 448 11.28 -4.31 9.69
C ILE A 448 11.14 -3.54 8.38
N ASN A 449 10.42 -4.11 7.43
CA ASN A 449 10.15 -3.46 6.15
C ASN A 449 8.79 -2.73 6.13
N ASN A 450 8.52 -1.97 5.07
CA ASN A 450 7.29 -1.19 4.93
C ASN A 450 6.01 -2.05 4.90
N HIS A 451 6.08 -3.30 4.46
CA HIS A 451 4.93 -4.20 4.50
C HIS A 451 4.60 -4.58 5.94
N GLN A 452 5.61 -4.92 6.74
CA GLN A 452 5.43 -5.17 8.16
C GLN A 452 4.95 -3.92 8.88
N LEU A 453 5.51 -2.74 8.55
CA LEU A 453 5.05 -1.46 9.08
C LEU A 453 3.56 -1.25 8.83
N ARG A 454 3.09 -1.43 7.58
CA ARG A 454 1.67 -1.39 7.21
C ARG A 454 0.83 -2.33 8.09
N ASP A 455 1.25 -3.58 8.20
CA ASP A 455 0.51 -4.59 8.99
C ASP A 455 0.43 -4.22 10.47
N TYR A 456 1.52 -3.71 11.04
CA TYR A 456 1.56 -3.22 12.40
C TYR A 456 0.72 -1.95 12.58
N SER A 457 0.72 -1.00 11.63
CA SER A 457 -0.11 0.20 11.71
C SER A 457 -1.60 -0.15 11.76
N LEU A 458 -2.06 -1.08 10.92
CA LEU A 458 -3.45 -1.54 10.92
C LEU A 458 -3.81 -2.28 12.21
N LEU A 459 -2.97 -3.20 12.67
CA LEU A 459 -3.19 -3.92 13.93
C LEU A 459 -3.15 -2.99 15.14
N GLY A 460 -2.21 -2.05 15.18
CA GLY A 460 -2.10 -1.10 16.27
C GLY A 460 -3.26 -0.12 16.30
N GLN A 461 -3.77 0.27 15.12
CA GLN A 461 -4.98 1.07 15.04
C GLN A 461 -6.20 0.33 15.58
N LEU A 462 -6.33 -0.98 15.32
CA LEU A 462 -7.31 -1.83 16.00
C LEU A 462 -7.14 -1.71 17.53
N VAL A 463 -5.93 -1.93 18.07
CA VAL A 463 -5.69 -1.83 19.53
C VAL A 463 -6.06 -0.47 20.10
N LEU A 464 -5.76 0.63 19.40
CA LEU A 464 -6.16 1.97 19.84
C LEU A 464 -7.68 2.14 19.88
N CYS A 465 -8.41 1.48 18.97
CA CYS A 465 -9.87 1.46 18.97
C CYS A 465 -10.47 0.64 20.14
N LEU A 466 -9.74 -0.38 20.61
CA LEU A 466 -10.15 -1.21 21.75
C LEU A 466 -9.97 -0.49 23.09
N LYS A 467 -8.85 0.23 23.26
CA LYS A 467 -8.46 0.85 24.53
C LYS A 467 -9.20 2.15 24.89
N ARG A 468 -10.12 2.65 24.05
CA ARG A 468 -10.73 3.99 24.22
C ARG A 468 -12.23 4.01 24.05
#